data_AF-A0A2G6CGH2-F1
#
_entry.id   AF-A0A2G6CGH2-F1
#
_cell.length_a   1.000
_cell.length_b   1.000
_cell.length_c   1.000
_cell.angle_alpha   90.00
_cell.angle_beta   90.00
_cell.angle_gamma   90.00
#
_symmetry.space_group_name_H-M   'P 1'
#
loop_
_entity.id
_entity.type
_entity.pdbx_description
1 polymer ?
#
loop_
_entity_poly.entity_id
_entity_poly.type
_entity_poly.pdbx_seq_one_letter_code
_entity_poly.pdbx_strand_id
1 'polypeptide(L)'
;MKQAVLLLALVVSGLEMAFFAWGYGPVSVVIYGAIALMALMIAGTFLWLWFAQATPLALGMVYSWAGIGLVSGWWWVYNLMGQPLWAERHPGMFSVLALYVVGAVLHFAVIHRSFGYHGGSFVWPVGAALGLSVGVFLLV
;
A
#
# COMPACT_ATOMS: atom_id res chain seq x y z
N MET A 1 -12.63 3.10 -18.64
CA MET A 1 -13.22 2.41 -17.45
C MET A 1 -13.40 0.91 -17.67
N LYS A 2 -14.12 0.44 -18.72
CA LYS A 2 -14.29 -1.01 -18.99
C LYS A 2 -12.97 -1.80 -19.07
N GLN A 3 -11.92 -1.18 -19.63
CA GLN A 3 -10.58 -1.77 -19.70
C GLN A 3 -9.95 -2.04 -18.33
N ALA A 4 -10.19 -1.19 -17.31
CA ALA A 4 -9.66 -1.40 -15.97
C ALA A 4 -10.34 -2.60 -15.29
N VAL A 5 -11.65 -2.74 -15.48
CA VAL A 5 -12.41 -3.89 -14.99
C VAL A 5 -11.93 -5.18 -15.67
N LEU A 6 -11.73 -5.14 -16.99
CA LEU A 6 -11.18 -6.27 -17.73
C LEU A 6 -9.77 -6.64 -17.24
N LEU A 7 -8.90 -5.65 -17.05
CA LEU A 7 -7.54 -5.89 -16.55
C LEU A 7 -7.57 -6.52 -15.15
N LEU A 8 -8.40 -6.03 -14.25
CA LEU A 8 -8.58 -6.62 -12.92
C LEU A 8 -9.05 -8.08 -13.03
N ALA A 9 -10.06 -8.35 -13.86
CA ALA A 9 -10.58 -9.70 -14.06
C ALA A 9 -9.49 -10.66 -14.61
N LEU A 10 -8.65 -10.19 -15.54
CA LEU A 10 -7.55 -10.97 -16.09
C LEU A 10 -6.46 -11.24 -15.04
N VAL A 11 -6.06 -10.24 -14.26
CA VAL A 11 -5.05 -10.40 -13.21
C VAL A 11 -5.55 -11.38 -12.14
N VAL A 12 -6.78 -11.20 -11.64
CA VAL A 12 -7.38 -12.11 -10.66
C VAL A 12 -7.44 -13.54 -11.20
N SER A 13 -7.97 -13.74 -12.41
CA SER A 13 -8.06 -15.07 -13.02
C SER A 13 -6.67 -15.71 -13.18
N GLY A 14 -5.66 -14.92 -13.58
CA GLY A 14 -4.27 -15.38 -13.68
C GLY A 14 -3.70 -15.84 -12.34
N LEU A 15 -3.96 -15.09 -11.26
CA LEU A 15 -3.53 -15.44 -9.91
C LEU A 15 -4.23 -16.69 -9.37
N GLU A 16 -5.54 -16.82 -9.60
CA GLU A 16 -6.31 -18.01 -9.23
C GLU A 16 -5.79 -19.25 -9.98
N MET A 17 -5.57 -19.15 -11.28
CA MET A 17 -4.98 -20.24 -12.07
C MET A 17 -3.58 -20.62 -11.57
N ALA A 18 -2.74 -19.64 -11.24
CA ALA A 18 -1.42 -19.91 -10.66
C ALA A 18 -1.53 -20.58 -9.28
N PHE A 19 -2.48 -20.16 -8.45
CA PHE A 19 -2.77 -20.80 -7.17
C PHE A 19 -3.20 -22.26 -7.34
N PHE A 20 -4.10 -22.56 -8.29
CA PHE A 20 -4.49 -23.95 -8.58
C PHE A 20 -3.32 -24.80 -9.11
N ALA A 21 -2.37 -24.20 -9.83
CA ALA A 21 -1.22 -24.91 -10.40
C ALA A 21 -0.08 -25.14 -9.39
N TRP A 22 0.24 -24.14 -8.57
CA TRP A 22 1.47 -24.11 -7.74
C TRP A 22 1.20 -23.94 -6.23
N GLY A 23 -0.04 -23.69 -5.83
CA GLY A 23 -0.42 -23.46 -4.43
C GLY A 23 -0.06 -22.06 -3.92
N TYR A 24 -0.47 -21.78 -2.68
CA TYR A 24 -0.34 -20.44 -2.08
C TYR A 24 1.11 -19.97 -1.90
N GLY A 25 1.99 -20.84 -1.39
CA GLY A 25 3.36 -20.46 -1.00
C GLY A 25 4.18 -19.85 -2.15
N PRO A 26 4.40 -20.58 -3.26
CA PRO A 26 5.16 -20.05 -4.40
C PRO A 26 4.53 -18.81 -5.01
N VAL A 27 3.19 -18.79 -5.15
CA VAL A 27 2.46 -17.68 -5.77
C VAL A 27 2.58 -16.42 -4.92
N SER A 28 2.39 -16.52 -3.60
CA SER A 28 2.47 -15.36 -2.70
C SER A 28 3.88 -14.76 -2.68
N VAL A 29 4.93 -15.59 -2.67
CA VAL A 29 6.33 -15.13 -2.75
C VAL A 29 6.56 -14.29 -4.02
N VAL A 30 6.13 -14.80 -5.18
CA VAL A 30 6.31 -14.10 -6.46
C VAL A 30 5.54 -12.78 -6.48
N ILE A 31 4.29 -12.79 -6.02
CA ILE A 31 3.43 -11.60 -6.08
C ILE A 31 3.85 -10.53 -5.08
N TYR A 32 4.24 -10.89 -3.85
CA TYR A 32 4.78 -9.92 -2.92
C TYR A 32 6.07 -9.28 -3.46
N GLY A 33 6.95 -10.06 -4.08
CA GLY A 33 8.15 -9.52 -4.72
C GLY A 33 7.84 -8.59 -5.89
N ALA A 34 6.92 -8.99 -6.77
CA ALA A 34 6.50 -8.16 -7.91
C ALA A 34 5.88 -6.83 -7.43
N ILE A 35 4.97 -6.87 -6.45
CA ILE A 35 4.35 -5.67 -5.87
C ILE A 35 5.43 -4.79 -5.22
N ALA A 36 6.33 -5.37 -4.43
CA ALA A 36 7.40 -4.63 -3.75
C ALA A 36 8.24 -3.83 -4.75
N LEU A 37 8.74 -4.50 -5.79
CA LEU A 37 9.59 -3.88 -6.81
C LEU A 37 8.85 -2.80 -7.61
N MET A 38 7.66 -3.11 -8.13
CA MET A 38 6.86 -2.15 -8.89
C MET A 38 6.50 -0.93 -8.04
N ALA A 39 6.09 -1.13 -6.79
CA ALA A 39 5.74 -0.05 -5.88
C ALA A 39 6.94 0.84 -5.56
N LEU A 40 8.13 0.28 -5.31
CA LEU A 40 9.34 1.06 -5.09
C LEU A 40 9.77 1.84 -6.34
N MET A 41 9.62 1.27 -7.54
CA MET A 41 9.87 1.99 -8.80
C MET A 41 8.89 3.16 -8.99
N ILE A 42 7.61 2.95 -8.68
CA ILE A 42 6.60 4.00 -8.73
C ILE A 42 6.94 5.10 -7.71
N ALA A 43 7.27 4.72 -6.46
CA ALA A 43 7.66 5.66 -5.42
C ALA A 43 8.89 6.49 -5.83
N GLY A 44 9.92 5.85 -6.39
CA GLY A 44 11.12 6.54 -6.92
C GLY A 44 10.78 7.52 -8.05
N THR A 45 9.87 7.13 -8.95
CA THR A 45 9.39 8.01 -10.03
C THR A 45 8.67 9.24 -9.49
N PHE A 46 7.76 9.06 -8.52
CA PHE A 46 7.07 10.18 -7.88
C PHE A 46 8.01 11.03 -7.02
N LEU A 47 9.06 10.45 -6.45
CA LEU A 47 10.07 11.20 -5.71
C LEU A 47 10.84 12.13 -6.65
N TRP A 48 11.22 11.62 -7.83
CA TRP A 48 11.80 12.45 -8.88
C TRP A 48 10.84 13.57 -9.33
N LEU A 49 9.56 13.27 -9.53
CA LEU A 49 8.54 14.28 -9.89
C LEU A 49 8.36 15.34 -8.79
N TRP A 50 8.51 14.97 -7.53
CA TRP A 50 8.49 15.93 -6.42
C TRP A 50 9.69 16.87 -6.49
N PHE A 51 10.90 16.35 -6.70
CA PHE A 51 12.10 17.18 -6.88
C PHE A 51 11.99 18.11 -8.10
N ALA A 52 11.37 17.63 -9.19
CA ALA A 52 11.08 18.43 -10.37
C ALA A 52 9.91 19.41 -10.19
N GLN A 53 9.26 19.43 -9.02
CA GLN A 53 8.08 20.23 -8.70
C GLN A 53 6.94 20.09 -9.72
N ALA A 54 6.80 18.92 -10.34
CA ALA A 54 5.84 18.69 -11.41
C ALA A 54 4.40 18.54 -10.90
N THR A 55 4.20 18.12 -9.65
CA THR A 55 2.87 17.97 -9.07
C THR A 55 2.88 18.03 -7.54
N PRO A 56 1.92 18.74 -6.92
CA PRO A 56 1.79 18.79 -5.46
C PRO A 56 1.34 17.45 -4.84
N LEU A 57 0.84 16.52 -5.66
CA LEU A 57 0.44 15.18 -5.25
C LEU A 57 1.60 14.20 -5.10
N ALA A 58 2.80 14.59 -5.54
CA ALA A 58 3.93 13.68 -5.66
C ALA A 58 4.29 13.04 -4.31
N LEU A 59 4.37 13.81 -3.22
CA LEU A 59 4.70 13.26 -1.90
C LEU A 59 3.68 12.24 -1.39
N GLY A 60 2.38 12.48 -1.59
CA GLY A 60 1.34 11.53 -1.20
C GLY A 60 1.52 10.18 -1.91
N MET A 61 1.87 10.23 -3.21
CA MET A 61 2.19 9.04 -3.99
C MET A 61 3.49 8.38 -3.51
N VAL A 62 4.56 9.15 -3.25
CA VAL A 62 5.82 8.60 -2.73
C VAL A 62 5.58 7.80 -1.46
N TYR A 63 4.94 8.38 -0.45
CA TYR A 63 4.75 7.72 0.84
C TYR A 63 3.83 6.50 0.73
N SER A 64 2.76 6.58 -0.06
CA SER A 64 1.84 5.45 -0.26
C SER A 64 2.51 4.29 -0.97
N TRP A 65 3.23 4.55 -2.07
CA TRP A 65 3.90 3.52 -2.85
C TRP A 65 5.15 2.98 -2.16
N ALA A 66 5.92 3.82 -1.47
CA ALA A 66 7.03 3.37 -0.63
C ALA A 66 6.52 2.51 0.53
N GLY A 67 5.42 2.93 1.18
CA GLY A 67 4.78 2.17 2.26
C GLY A 67 4.39 0.76 1.80
N ILE A 68 3.56 0.63 0.77
CA ILE A 68 3.14 -0.70 0.27
C ILE A 68 4.31 -1.50 -0.31
N GLY A 69 5.29 -0.83 -0.93
CA GLY A 69 6.49 -1.48 -1.45
C GLY A 69 7.34 -2.11 -0.34
N LEU A 70 7.54 -1.38 0.77
CA LEU A 70 8.27 -1.87 1.92
C LEU A 70 7.48 -2.90 2.74
N VAL A 71 6.15 -2.76 2.89
CA VAL A 71 5.31 -3.80 3.53
C VAL A 71 5.37 -5.09 2.72
N SER A 72 5.17 -5.00 1.40
CA SER A 72 5.22 -6.17 0.52
C SER A 72 6.62 -6.77 0.49
N GLY A 73 7.66 -5.94 0.48
CA GLY A 73 9.07 -6.36 0.55
C GLY A 73 9.40 -7.07 1.86
N TRP A 74 8.84 -6.61 2.98
CA TRP A 74 8.98 -7.28 4.27
C TRP A 74 8.40 -8.71 4.22
N TRP A 75 7.16 -8.85 3.75
CA TRP A 75 6.52 -10.17 3.63
C TRP A 75 7.20 -11.06 2.58
N TRP A 76 7.73 -10.47 1.51
CA TRP A 76 8.51 -11.20 0.52
C TRP A 76 9.77 -11.80 1.14
N VAL A 77 10.58 -10.99 1.83
CA VAL A 77 11.79 -11.44 2.52
C VAL A 77 11.47 -12.45 3.64
N TYR A 78 10.42 -12.20 4.42
CA TYR A 78 9.94 -13.12 5.45
C TYR A 78 9.66 -14.52 4.89
N ASN A 79 8.95 -14.61 3.77
CA ASN A 79 8.65 -15.90 3.15
C ASN A 79 9.89 -16.56 2.54
N LEU A 80 10.80 -15.79 1.93
CA LEU A 80 12.07 -16.31 1.40
C LEU A 80 12.99 -16.87 2.49
N MET A 81 12.95 -16.29 3.68
CA MET A 81 13.77 -16.71 4.84
C MET A 81 13.16 -17.88 5.62
N GLY A 82 12.07 -18.49 5.15
CA GLY A 82 11.43 -19.60 5.86
C GLY A 82 10.65 -19.15 7.10
N GLN A 83 10.03 -17.96 7.05
CA GLN A 83 9.07 -17.47 8.04
C GLN A 83 9.65 -17.31 9.47
N PRO A 84 10.76 -16.56 9.64
CA PRO A 84 11.39 -16.43 10.94
C PRO A 84 10.54 -15.62 11.94
N LEU A 85 10.38 -16.15 13.16
CA LEU A 85 9.55 -15.54 14.22
C LEU A 85 9.97 -14.11 14.59
N TRP A 86 11.26 -13.77 14.50
CA TRP A 86 11.73 -12.42 14.83
C TRP A 86 11.19 -11.36 13.85
N ALA A 87 10.97 -11.72 12.59
CA ALA A 87 10.48 -10.82 11.56
C ALA A 87 8.95 -10.67 11.61
N GLU A 88 8.24 -11.69 12.08
CA GLU A 88 6.79 -11.65 12.26
C GLU A 88 6.37 -10.56 13.27
N ARG A 89 7.15 -10.36 14.33
CA ARG A 89 6.84 -9.46 15.45
C ARG A 89 7.74 -8.24 15.55
N HIS A 90 8.52 -7.96 14.51
CA HIS A 90 9.51 -6.89 14.57
C HIS A 90 8.81 -5.52 14.64
N PRO A 91 9.10 -4.69 15.66
CA PRO A 91 8.43 -3.39 15.83
C PRO A 91 8.71 -2.41 14.69
N GLY A 92 9.81 -2.61 13.94
CA GLY A 92 10.12 -1.81 12.74
C GLY A 92 9.04 -1.85 11.66
N MET A 93 8.15 -2.85 11.66
CA MET A 93 6.99 -2.88 10.76
C MET A 93 6.08 -1.65 10.98
N PHE A 94 5.95 -1.15 12.21
CA PHE A 94 5.14 0.05 12.48
C PHE A 94 5.71 1.30 11.79
N SER A 95 7.04 1.42 11.69
CA SER A 95 7.68 2.51 10.95
C SER A 95 7.37 2.43 9.45
N VAL A 96 7.34 1.22 8.90
CA VAL A 96 6.97 0.99 7.50
C VAL A 96 5.50 1.32 7.25
N LEU A 97 4.60 0.86 8.13
CA LEU A 97 3.17 1.15 8.07
C LEU A 97 2.87 2.64 8.24
N ALA A 98 3.65 3.37 9.05
CA ALA A 98 3.50 4.81 9.21
C ALA A 98 3.64 5.56 7.88
N LEU A 99 4.54 5.13 6.98
CA LEU A 99 4.66 5.72 5.64
C LEU A 99 3.34 5.58 4.86
N TYR A 100 2.72 4.40 4.93
CA TYR A 100 1.46 4.14 4.24
C TYR A 100 0.30 4.98 4.79
N VAL A 101 0.23 5.12 6.12
CA VAL A 101 -0.74 5.99 6.80
C VAL A 101 -0.53 7.45 6.41
N VAL A 102 0.70 7.96 6.44
CA VAL A 102 1.01 9.34 6.03
C VAL A 102 0.65 9.58 4.57
N GLY A 103 0.95 8.63 3.68
CA GLY A 103 0.55 8.69 2.28
C GLY A 103 -0.97 8.83 2.10
N ALA A 104 -1.75 8.02 2.81
CA ALA A 104 -3.22 8.11 2.80
C ALA A 104 -3.74 9.46 3.32
N VAL A 105 -3.17 9.97 4.43
CA VAL A 105 -3.53 11.28 5.00
C VAL A 105 -3.29 12.40 3.97
N LEU A 106 -2.15 12.37 3.27
CA LEU A 106 -1.83 13.36 2.24
C LEU A 106 -2.77 13.27 1.03
N HIS A 107 -3.18 12.05 0.64
CA HIS A 107 -4.20 11.86 -0.39
C HIS A 107 -5.53 12.49 0.01
N PHE A 108 -5.99 12.27 1.24
CA PHE A 108 -7.21 12.93 1.73
C PHE A 108 -7.06 14.44 1.78
N ALA A 109 -5.89 14.98 2.15
CA ALA A 109 -5.65 16.42 2.13
C ALA A 109 -5.81 17.01 0.73
N VAL A 110 -5.32 16.34 -0.32
CA VAL A 110 -5.50 16.82 -1.69
C VAL A 110 -6.92 16.63 -2.19
N ILE A 111 -7.55 15.47 -1.96
CA ILE A 111 -8.95 15.22 -2.34
C ILE A 111 -9.87 16.26 -1.70
N HIS A 112 -9.68 16.54 -0.42
CA HIS A 112 -10.42 17.55 0.32
C HIS A 112 -10.30 18.93 -0.33
N ARG A 113 -9.08 19.31 -0.74
CA ARG A 113 -8.83 20.57 -1.44
C ARG A 113 -9.48 20.58 -2.84
N SER A 114 -9.52 19.45 -3.54
CA SER A 114 -10.20 19.31 -4.84
C SER A 114 -11.71 19.52 -4.77
N PHE A 115 -12.33 19.25 -3.61
CA PHE A 115 -13.74 19.57 -3.36
C PHE A 115 -13.99 21.04 -2.95
N GLY A 116 -12.95 21.88 -2.90
CA GLY A 116 -13.06 23.29 -2.53
C GLY A 116 -13.09 23.55 -1.02
N TYR A 117 -12.89 22.52 -0.20
CA TYR A 117 -12.84 22.67 1.26
C TYR A 117 -11.46 23.11 1.74
N HIS A 118 -11.43 23.88 2.82
CA HIS A 118 -10.22 24.44 3.43
C HIS A 118 -10.13 24.01 4.91
N GLY A 119 -8.92 24.03 5.47
CA GLY A 119 -8.68 23.64 6.86
C GLY A 119 -8.46 22.14 7.07
N GLY A 120 -8.58 21.70 8.32
CA GLY A 120 -8.15 20.38 8.78
C GLY A 120 -9.16 19.24 8.62
N SER A 121 -10.36 19.48 8.08
CA SER A 121 -11.43 18.46 8.01
C SER A 121 -11.11 17.23 7.16
N PHE A 122 -10.04 17.25 6.36
CA PHE A 122 -9.51 16.08 5.67
C PHE A 122 -9.07 14.93 6.60
N VAL A 123 -8.89 15.20 7.90
CA VAL A 123 -8.55 14.16 8.90
C VAL A 123 -9.75 13.33 9.33
N TRP A 124 -10.99 13.79 9.08
CA TRP A 124 -12.19 13.05 9.49
C TRP A 124 -12.23 11.62 8.94
N PRO A 125 -11.99 11.35 7.63
CA PRO A 125 -11.92 9.99 7.10
C PRO A 125 -10.89 9.10 7.81
N VAL A 126 -9.77 9.68 8.24
CA VAL A 126 -8.71 8.97 8.97
C VAL A 126 -9.20 8.62 10.38
N GLY A 127 -9.80 9.58 11.09
CA GLY A 127 -10.40 9.35 12.40
C GLY A 127 -11.54 8.33 12.35
N ALA A 128 -12.40 8.39 11.33
CA ALA A 128 -13.47 7.43 11.12
C ALA A 128 -12.94 6.02 10.86
N ALA A 129 -11.91 5.88 10.00
CA ALA A 129 -11.28 4.58 9.74
C ALA A 129 -10.64 3.99 11.01
N LEU A 130 -9.95 4.81 11.82
CA LEU A 130 -9.38 4.39 13.10
C LEU A 130 -10.46 3.99 14.10
N GLY A 131 -11.51 4.81 14.24
CA GLY A 131 -12.62 4.53 15.15
C GLY A 131 -13.35 3.23 14.78
N LEU A 132 -13.59 2.99 13.49
CA LEU A 132 -14.18 1.74 13.01
C LEU A 132 -13.24 0.55 13.26
N SER A 133 -11.94 0.69 12.98
CA SER A 133 -10.95 -0.37 13.22
C SER A 133 -10.88 -0.75 14.70
N VAL A 134 -10.84 0.24 15.60
CA VAL A 134 -10.89 0.03 17.06
C VAL A 134 -12.22 -0.60 17.47
N GLY A 135 -13.34 -0.13 16.91
CA GLY A 135 -14.66 -0.72 17.16
C GLY A 135 -14.71 -2.20 16.81
N VAL A 136 -14.20 -2.59 15.64
CA VAL A 136 -14.09 -4.00 15.23
C VAL A 136 -13.17 -4.78 16.17
N PHE A 137 -12.02 -4.22 16.54
CA PHE A 137 -11.09 -4.86 17.48
C PHE A 137 -11.72 -5.14 18.85
N LEU A 138 -12.61 -4.27 19.34
CA LEU A 138 -13.30 -4.48 20.62
C LEU A 138 -14.45 -5.50 20.55
N LEU A 139 -14.88 -5.88 19.35
CA LEU A 139 -15.99 -6.83 19.13
C LEU A 139 -15.52 -8.27 18.90
N VAL A 140 -14.24 -8.49 18.61
CA VAL A 140 -13.62 -9.80 18.35
C VAL A 140 -12.79 -10.24 19.54
#